data_AF-A0A6P0XWS5-F1
#
_entry.id   AF-A0A6P0XWS5-F1
#
_cell.length_a   1.000
_cell.length_b   1.000
_cell.length_c   1.000
_cell.angle_alpha   90.00
_cell.angle_beta   90.00
_cell.angle_gamma   90.00
#
_symmetry.space_group_name_H-M   'P 1'
#
loop_
_entity.id
_entity.type
_entity.pdbx_description
1 polymer ?
#
loop_
_entity_poly.entity_id
_entity_poly.type
_entity_poly.pdbx_seq_one_letter_code
_entity_poly.pdbx_strand_id
1 'polypeptide(L)'
;MMREPLKANLQTNNTETKKFNQPITSETEISPDINGLQPLIERLDRRITKLISTLQKHRQTEQEYGIKWFKKTEIVDNETSNQIPANSLIAWLQNAFELSPFDLDILTVTLAPEIDRQYERFYTYVQNETSDTKTTVDLVLNLYCSDILEKLSRRKHFTTNAPLISNGLLYLSSESTFLSQHLIINPQVVRLLLNQPGLD
;
A
#
# COMPACT_ATOMS: atom_id res chain seq x y z
N MET A 1 -6.43 -64.87 4.10
CA MET A 1 -7.38 -63.76 4.25
C MET A 1 -6.58 -62.47 4.09
N MET A 2 -6.64 -61.90 2.89
CA MET A 2 -5.90 -60.73 2.41
C MET A 2 -6.46 -59.45 3.03
N ARG A 3 -5.60 -58.51 3.45
CA ARG A 3 -5.85 -57.05 3.38
C ARG A 3 -4.52 -56.32 3.17
N GLU A 4 -4.31 -55.83 1.95
CA GLU A 4 -3.30 -54.83 1.60
C GLU A 4 -3.55 -53.52 2.37
N PRO A 5 -2.50 -52.75 2.72
CA PRO A 5 -2.67 -51.35 3.04
C PRO A 5 -2.63 -50.50 1.76
N LEU A 6 -3.71 -49.73 1.55
CA LEU A 6 -3.86 -48.75 0.49
C LEU A 6 -2.70 -47.74 0.51
N LYS A 7 -2.02 -47.58 -0.62
CA LYS A 7 -1.15 -46.43 -0.89
C LYS A 7 -2.04 -45.19 -1.02
N ALA A 8 -2.04 -44.34 0.01
CA ALA A 8 -2.61 -43.01 -0.08
C ALA A 8 -1.77 -42.19 -1.06
N ASN A 9 -2.32 -42.00 -2.26
CA ASN A 9 -1.78 -41.14 -3.29
C ASN A 9 -1.99 -39.69 -2.86
N LEU A 10 -0.99 -39.09 -2.20
CA LEU A 10 -0.99 -37.67 -1.86
C LEU A 10 -0.63 -36.87 -3.13
N GLN A 11 -1.64 -36.66 -3.97
CA GLN A 11 -1.58 -35.64 -5.02
C GLN A 11 -1.81 -34.28 -4.34
N THR A 12 -0.79 -33.72 -3.70
CA THR A 12 -0.84 -32.34 -3.21
C THR A 12 -0.40 -31.41 -4.33
N ASN A 13 -1.40 -30.99 -5.09
CA ASN A 13 -1.56 -29.71 -5.76
C ASN A 13 -0.33 -28.78 -5.72
N ASN A 14 0.33 -28.69 -6.87
CA ASN A 14 1.26 -27.62 -7.21
C ASN A 14 0.51 -26.28 -7.13
N THR A 15 0.63 -25.59 -6.00
CA THR A 15 0.47 -24.14 -5.97
C THR A 15 1.65 -23.56 -6.72
N GLU A 16 1.42 -23.23 -7.99
CA GLU A 16 2.32 -22.40 -8.78
C GLU A 16 2.54 -21.08 -8.05
N THR A 17 3.65 -21.01 -7.32
CA THR A 17 4.23 -19.78 -6.84
C THR A 17 4.47 -18.90 -8.07
N LYS A 18 3.66 -17.87 -8.27
CA LYS A 18 3.94 -16.78 -9.21
C LYS A 18 5.29 -16.17 -8.79
N LYS A 19 6.37 -16.62 -9.43
CA LYS A 19 7.75 -16.23 -9.11
C LYS A 19 7.98 -14.78 -9.54
N PHE A 20 8.53 -13.98 -8.62
CA PHE A 20 8.96 -12.57 -8.79
C PHE A 20 10.17 -12.38 -9.73
N ASN A 21 10.61 -13.42 -10.46
CA ASN A 21 11.93 -13.46 -11.12
C ASN A 21 11.84 -13.45 -12.65
N GLN A 22 11.06 -12.55 -13.26
CA GLN A 22 11.20 -12.28 -14.69
C GLN A 22 12.08 -11.04 -14.89
N PRO A 23 13.21 -11.16 -15.62
CA PRO A 23 14.08 -10.04 -15.89
C PRO A 23 13.39 -9.07 -16.86
N ILE A 24 13.22 -7.82 -16.43
CA ILE A 24 12.83 -6.71 -17.31
C ILE A 24 14.07 -6.36 -18.14
N THR A 25 14.37 -7.15 -19.18
CA THR A 25 15.39 -6.78 -20.17
C THR A 25 14.72 -5.98 -21.27
N SER A 26 15.04 -4.70 -21.36
CA SER A 26 15.58 -4.03 -22.56
C SER A 26 15.48 -2.52 -22.37
N GLU A 27 16.63 -1.87 -22.34
CA GLU A 27 16.88 -0.49 -22.79
C GLU A 27 15.63 0.28 -23.21
N THR A 28 14.91 0.82 -22.23
CA THR A 28 13.90 1.84 -22.46
C THR A 28 14.31 3.00 -21.58
N GLU A 29 14.51 4.15 -22.21
CA GLU A 29 14.68 5.44 -21.54
C GLU A 29 13.78 5.45 -20.30
N ILE A 30 14.40 5.61 -19.12
CA ILE A 30 13.67 5.66 -17.84
C ILE A 30 12.71 6.84 -17.98
N SER A 31 11.43 6.53 -18.28
CA SER A 31 10.34 7.47 -18.12
C SER A 31 10.49 8.03 -16.71
N PRO A 32 10.35 9.36 -16.49
CA PRO A 32 10.51 9.95 -15.16
C PRO A 32 9.50 9.44 -14.12
N ASP A 33 8.58 8.56 -14.52
CA ASP A 33 7.65 7.93 -13.60
C ASP A 33 8.34 6.86 -12.76
N ILE A 34 8.07 6.90 -11.45
CA ILE A 34 8.57 5.96 -10.46
C ILE A 34 7.78 4.64 -10.61
N ASN A 35 7.98 3.88 -11.67
CA ASN A 35 7.33 2.58 -11.89
C ASN A 35 5.77 2.60 -11.85
N GLY A 36 5.16 3.73 -12.19
CA GLY A 36 3.72 4.00 -12.10
C GLY A 36 3.23 4.39 -10.70
N LEU A 37 4.13 4.63 -9.74
CA LEU A 37 3.78 5.09 -8.39
C LEU A 37 3.37 6.56 -8.35
N GLN A 38 3.91 7.40 -9.23
CA GLN A 38 3.63 8.84 -9.26
C GLN A 38 2.12 9.18 -9.18
N PRO A 39 1.24 8.61 -10.03
CA PRO A 39 -0.20 8.89 -9.93
C PRO A 39 -0.79 8.43 -8.58
N LEU A 40 -0.27 7.36 -7.98
CA LEU A 40 -0.73 6.89 -6.68
C LEU A 40 -0.32 7.84 -5.54
N ILE A 41 0.93 8.32 -5.59
CA ILE A 41 1.46 9.29 -4.62
C ILE A 41 0.72 10.61 -4.70
N GLU A 42 0.46 11.11 -5.91
CA GLU A 42 -0.33 12.34 -6.08
C GLU A 42 -1.77 12.19 -5.57
N ARG A 43 -2.39 11.01 -5.75
CA ARG A 43 -3.71 10.72 -5.16
C ARG A 43 -3.64 10.73 -3.63
N LEU A 44 -2.60 10.15 -3.04
CA LEU A 44 -2.38 10.16 -1.60
C LEU A 44 -2.20 11.60 -1.08
N ASP A 45 -1.38 12.41 -1.75
CA ASP A 45 -1.14 13.81 -1.37
C ASP A 45 -2.40 14.65 -1.39
N ARG A 46 -3.25 14.49 -2.42
CA ARG A 46 -4.56 15.13 -2.49
C ARG A 46 -5.46 14.71 -1.32
N ARG A 47 -5.44 13.42 -0.95
CA ARG A 47 -6.22 12.89 0.19
C ARG A 47 -5.72 13.44 1.52
N ILE A 48 -4.41 13.47 1.74
CA ILE A 48 -3.82 14.04 2.94
C ILE A 48 -4.14 15.54 3.04
N THR A 49 -3.98 16.29 1.96
CA THR A 49 -4.29 17.73 1.90
C THR A 49 -5.76 17.98 2.23
N LYS A 50 -6.67 17.18 1.67
CA LYS A 50 -8.10 17.25 1.98
C LYS A 50 -8.38 16.94 3.45
N LEU A 51 -7.74 15.91 4.01
CA LEU A 51 -7.89 15.56 5.42
C LEU A 51 -7.40 16.69 6.33
N ILE A 52 -6.21 17.23 6.08
CA ILE A 52 -5.63 18.36 6.81
C ILE A 52 -6.57 19.58 6.75
N SER A 53 -7.07 19.94 5.56
CA SER A 53 -7.99 21.08 5.41
C SER A 53 -9.30 20.89 6.20
N THR A 54 -9.76 19.64 6.33
CA THR A 54 -10.93 19.28 7.14
C THR A 54 -10.64 19.41 8.64
N LEU A 55 -9.45 18.98 9.08
CA LEU A 55 -9.02 19.08 10.48
C LEU A 55 -8.70 20.52 10.92
N GLN A 56 -8.14 21.34 10.02
CA GLN A 56 -7.79 22.74 10.28
C GLN A 56 -8.99 23.62 10.61
N LYS A 57 -10.21 23.26 10.16
CA LYS A 57 -11.44 23.99 10.52
C LYS A 57 -11.75 24.00 12.03
N HIS A 58 -11.07 23.20 12.86
CA HIS A 58 -11.37 23.07 14.29
C HIS A 58 -10.18 23.29 15.26
N ARG A 59 -8.94 23.52 14.79
CA ARG A 59 -7.79 23.85 15.68
C ARG A 59 -6.90 24.93 15.08
N GLN A 60 -6.98 26.14 15.64
CA GLN A 60 -6.16 27.31 15.27
C GLN A 60 -4.71 27.23 15.81
N THR A 61 -4.37 26.23 16.62
CA THR A 61 -3.09 26.19 17.32
C THR A 61 -2.51 24.78 17.33
N GLU A 62 -1.21 24.76 17.03
CA GLU A 62 -0.20 23.77 17.42
C GLU A 62 0.43 22.94 16.29
N GLN A 63 1.60 23.46 15.90
CA GLN A 63 2.81 22.83 15.38
C GLN A 63 3.08 22.90 13.87
N GLU A 64 3.79 23.98 13.54
CA GLU A 64 4.44 24.39 12.28
C GLU A 64 5.29 23.33 11.53
N TYR A 65 5.45 22.11 12.04
CA TYR A 65 6.46 21.16 11.54
C TYR A 65 5.91 20.05 10.64
N GLY A 66 4.59 19.78 10.64
CA GLY A 66 4.00 18.67 9.86
C GLY A 66 3.45 19.02 8.48
N ILE A 67 3.01 20.27 8.26
CA ILE A 67 2.22 20.66 7.07
C ILE A 67 3.04 21.56 6.11
N LYS A 68 4.25 22.00 6.51
CA LYS A 68 5.05 22.96 5.75
C LYS A 68 5.55 22.43 4.40
N TRP A 69 5.56 21.11 4.19
CA TRP A 69 6.07 20.49 2.97
C TRP A 69 5.08 20.40 1.81
N PHE A 70 3.77 20.30 2.09
CA PHE A 70 2.72 20.31 1.05
C PHE A 70 2.69 21.61 0.23
N LYS A 71 3.38 22.66 0.68
CA LYS A 71 3.58 23.90 -0.09
C LYS A 71 4.70 23.84 -1.12
N LYS A 72 5.60 22.85 -1.05
CA LYS A 72 6.72 22.70 -1.99
C LYS A 72 6.32 21.88 -3.22
N THR A 73 5.41 20.94 -3.03
CA THR A 73 4.69 20.27 -4.12
C THR A 73 3.64 21.26 -4.63
N GLU A 74 3.95 22.02 -5.68
CA GLU A 74 2.88 22.63 -6.49
C GLU A 74 2.03 21.47 -7.02
N ILE A 75 1.03 21.05 -6.24
CA ILE A 75 0.01 20.08 -6.65
C ILE A 75 -0.80 20.83 -7.71
N VAL A 76 -0.30 20.81 -8.94
CA VAL A 76 -1.04 21.26 -10.11
C VAL A 76 -2.19 20.26 -10.26
N ASP A 77 -3.42 20.74 -10.17
CA ASP A 77 -4.63 19.98 -10.45
C ASP A 77 -4.68 19.62 -11.96
N ASN A 78 -3.76 18.76 -12.40
CA ASN A 78 -3.89 18.07 -13.66
C ASN A 78 -4.74 16.83 -13.40
N GLU A 79 -5.96 16.83 -13.91
CA GLU A 79 -6.85 15.66 -13.91
C GLU A 79 -6.23 14.45 -14.63
N THR A 80 -5.20 14.70 -15.45
CA THR A 80 -4.42 13.70 -16.21
C THR A 80 -3.60 12.75 -15.34
N SER A 81 -3.30 13.10 -14.08
CA SER A 81 -2.43 12.30 -13.20
C SER A 81 -3.14 11.19 -12.41
N ASN A 82 -4.41 10.91 -12.73
CA ASN A 82 -5.17 9.84 -12.05
C ASN A 82 -5.01 8.46 -12.70
N GLN A 83 -4.47 8.40 -13.91
CA GLN A 83 -4.38 7.14 -14.67
C GLN A 83 -3.01 6.49 -14.45
N ILE A 84 -3.05 5.23 -14.00
CA ILE A 84 -1.86 4.40 -13.91
C ILE A 84 -1.44 4.05 -15.34
N PRO A 85 -0.19 4.34 -15.77
CA PRO A 85 0.29 3.95 -17.09
C PRO A 85 0.17 2.44 -17.28
N ALA A 86 -0.43 1.99 -18.38
CA ALA A 86 -0.68 0.56 -18.61
C ALA A 86 0.59 -0.29 -18.71
N ASN A 87 1.71 0.33 -19.08
CA ASN A 87 3.05 -0.25 -19.17
C ASN A 87 3.88 -0.09 -17.88
N SER A 88 3.27 0.36 -16.78
CA SER A 88 3.96 0.49 -15.49
C SER A 88 4.00 -0.82 -14.70
N LEU A 89 4.97 -0.91 -13.80
CA LEU A 89 5.10 -2.05 -12.89
C LEU A 89 3.90 -2.18 -11.95
N ILE A 90 3.32 -1.05 -11.53
CA ILE A 90 2.08 -1.03 -10.75
C ILE A 90 0.90 -1.62 -11.53
N ALA A 91 0.75 -1.29 -12.82
CA ALA A 91 -0.30 -1.87 -13.65
C ALA A 91 -0.10 -3.40 -13.82
N TRP A 92 1.14 -3.84 -13.98
CA TRP A 92 1.46 -5.28 -13.98
C TRP A 92 1.11 -5.93 -12.63
N LEU A 93 1.51 -5.33 -11.50
CA LEU A 93 1.22 -5.84 -10.15
C LEU A 93 -0.29 -5.94 -9.91
N GLN A 94 -1.03 -4.91 -10.32
CA GLN A 94 -2.48 -4.86 -10.23
C GLN A 94 -3.13 -6.04 -10.97
N ASN A 95 -2.72 -6.29 -12.21
CA ASN A 95 -3.26 -7.36 -13.03
C ASN A 95 -2.81 -8.75 -12.55
N ALA A 96 -1.55 -8.88 -12.13
CA ALA A 96 -0.97 -10.15 -11.70
C ALA A 96 -1.59 -10.67 -10.40
N PHE A 97 -1.99 -9.78 -9.50
CA PHE A 97 -2.54 -10.11 -8.19
C PHE A 97 -4.02 -9.75 -8.04
N GLU A 98 -4.70 -9.37 -9.13
CA GLU A 98 -6.12 -8.98 -9.16
C GLU A 98 -6.46 -7.89 -8.13
N LEU A 99 -5.57 -6.90 -7.98
CA LEU A 99 -5.71 -5.84 -7.00
C LEU A 99 -6.79 -4.85 -7.44
N SER A 100 -7.71 -4.52 -6.54
CA SER A 100 -8.65 -3.43 -6.76
C SER A 100 -7.94 -2.07 -6.66
N PRO A 101 -8.55 -0.98 -7.16
CA PRO A 101 -8.00 0.36 -6.99
C PRO A 101 -7.73 0.73 -5.53
N PHE A 102 -8.58 0.24 -4.61
CA PHE A 102 -8.41 0.46 -3.18
C PHE A 102 -7.25 -0.35 -2.58
N ASP A 103 -6.95 -1.53 -3.14
CA ASP A 103 -5.78 -2.31 -2.73
C ASP A 103 -4.48 -1.59 -3.09
N LEU A 104 -4.45 -0.93 -4.25
CA LEU A 104 -3.34 -0.07 -4.63
C LEU A 104 -3.22 1.15 -3.72
N ASP A 105 -4.35 1.75 -3.29
CA ASP A 105 -4.34 2.83 -2.31
C ASP A 105 -3.74 2.37 -0.96
N ILE A 106 -4.15 1.21 -0.45
CA ILE A 106 -3.56 0.61 0.77
C ILE A 106 -2.04 0.42 0.60
N LEU A 107 -1.63 -0.16 -0.53
CA LEU A 107 -0.22 -0.39 -0.83
C LEU A 107 0.58 0.92 -0.85
N THR A 108 0.01 1.96 -1.45
CA THR A 108 0.62 3.29 -1.56
C THR A 108 0.81 3.92 -0.19
N VAL A 109 -0.21 3.92 0.67
CA VAL A 109 -0.09 4.45 2.04
C VAL A 109 0.96 3.68 2.83
N THR A 110 1.06 2.36 2.62
CA THR A 110 2.05 1.55 3.33
C THR A 110 3.47 1.77 2.80
N LEU A 111 3.62 2.03 1.50
CA LEU A 111 4.91 2.28 0.84
C LEU A 111 5.42 3.72 1.03
N ALA A 112 4.54 4.70 1.20
CA ALA A 112 4.90 6.12 1.22
C ALA A 112 6.03 6.49 2.21
N PRO A 113 6.09 5.94 3.45
CA PRO A 113 7.20 6.19 4.38
C PRO A 113 8.58 5.73 3.87
N GLU A 114 8.62 4.69 3.02
CA GLU A 114 9.85 4.20 2.39
C GLU A 114 10.33 5.13 1.26
N ILE A 115 9.42 5.95 0.71
CA ILE A 115 9.73 6.93 -0.33
C ILE A 115 10.21 8.24 0.29
N ASP A 116 9.49 8.74 1.30
CA ASP A 116 9.86 9.96 2.02
C ASP A 116 9.42 9.91 3.50
N ARG A 117 10.35 10.23 4.40
CA ARG A 117 10.10 10.31 5.86
C ARG A 117 9.07 11.38 6.24
N GLN A 118 8.67 12.26 5.33
CA GLN A 118 7.61 13.22 5.59
C GLN A 118 6.23 12.55 5.77
N TYR A 119 5.97 11.45 5.06
CA TYR A 119 4.76 10.65 5.26
C TYR A 119 4.74 10.00 6.65
N GLU A 120 5.89 9.47 7.07
CA GLU A 120 6.08 8.90 8.42
C GLU A 120 5.70 9.91 9.52
N ARG A 121 6.18 11.15 9.42
CA ARG A 121 5.85 12.23 10.37
C ARG A 121 4.37 12.55 10.38
N PHE A 122 3.74 12.59 9.20
CA PHE A 122 2.31 12.84 9.09
C PHE A 122 1.49 11.70 9.72
N TYR A 123 1.85 10.45 9.46
CA TYR A 123 1.16 9.28 10.02
C TYR A 123 1.27 9.23 11.54
N THR A 124 2.45 9.52 12.08
CA THR A 124 2.70 9.65 13.52
C THR A 124 1.80 10.73 14.13
N TYR A 125 1.68 11.89 13.48
CA TYR A 125 0.82 12.99 13.92
C TYR A 125 -0.67 12.61 13.93
N VAL A 126 -1.16 11.96 12.86
CA VAL A 126 -2.58 11.55 12.77
C VAL A 126 -2.92 10.48 13.80
N GLN A 127 -2.01 9.52 14.01
CA GLN A 127 -2.25 8.39 14.91
C GLN A 127 -1.99 8.76 16.38
N ASN A 128 -1.32 9.88 16.67
CA ASN A 128 -0.85 10.28 18.01
C ASN A 128 0.04 9.23 18.69
N GLU A 129 0.66 8.34 17.90
CA GLU A 129 1.61 7.35 18.41
C GLU A 129 3.01 7.96 18.41
N THR A 130 3.81 7.66 19.44
CA THR A 130 5.13 8.30 19.63
C THR A 130 6.31 7.40 19.26
N SER A 131 6.11 6.09 19.06
CA SER A 131 7.20 5.14 18.83
C SER A 131 7.06 4.22 17.60
N ASP A 132 5.86 3.99 17.08
CA ASP A 132 5.66 3.10 15.93
C ASP A 132 5.30 3.87 14.68
N THR A 133 6.17 3.77 13.67
CA THR A 133 6.09 4.50 12.40
C THR A 133 5.33 3.74 11.33
N LYS A 134 4.71 2.62 11.72
CA LYS A 134 4.01 1.71 10.82
C LYS A 134 2.56 2.15 10.62
N THR A 135 2.17 2.20 9.35
CA THR A 135 0.79 2.46 8.94
C THR A 135 -0.18 1.48 9.59
N THR A 136 -1.26 1.96 10.23
CA THR A 136 -2.33 1.09 10.75
C THR A 136 -3.51 0.98 9.79
N VAL A 137 -4.36 -0.03 10.01
CA VAL A 137 -5.65 -0.17 9.31
C VAL A 137 -6.53 1.06 9.53
N ASP A 138 -6.57 1.62 10.75
CA ASP A 138 -7.37 2.80 11.06
C ASP A 138 -6.96 4.01 10.22
N LEU A 139 -5.65 4.27 10.08
CA LEU A 139 -5.12 5.37 9.28
C LEU A 139 -5.59 5.28 7.82
N VAL A 140 -5.49 4.11 7.19
CA VAL A 140 -5.93 3.94 5.79
C VAL A 140 -7.44 4.17 5.67
N LEU A 141 -8.23 3.61 6.57
CA LEU A 141 -9.68 3.80 6.57
C LEU A 141 -10.05 5.27 6.80
N ASN A 142 -9.34 6.00 7.64
CA ASN A 142 -9.56 7.44 7.89
C ASN A 142 -9.19 8.31 6.69
N LEU A 143 -8.17 7.94 5.92
CA LEU A 143 -7.73 8.69 4.74
C LEU A 143 -8.70 8.55 3.55
N TYR A 144 -9.29 7.36 3.39
CA TYR A 144 -10.06 7.04 2.18
C TYR A 144 -11.57 6.92 2.40
N CYS A 145 -12.03 6.67 3.63
CA CYS A 145 -13.46 6.53 3.92
C CYS A 145 -14.00 7.76 4.67
N SER A 146 -15.22 8.17 4.31
CA SER A 146 -15.85 9.36 4.92
C SER A 146 -16.83 9.03 6.04
N ASP A 147 -17.37 7.80 6.07
CA ASP A 147 -18.36 7.35 7.05
C ASP A 147 -18.06 5.93 7.59
N ILE A 148 -18.64 5.60 8.74
CA ILE A 148 -18.49 4.32 9.44
C ILE A 148 -18.92 3.14 8.57
N LEU A 149 -20.01 3.26 7.81
CA LEU A 149 -20.48 2.19 6.93
C LEU A 149 -19.47 1.88 5.82
N GLU A 150 -18.85 2.91 5.26
CA GLU A 150 -17.80 2.75 4.25
C GLU A 150 -16.57 2.07 4.87
N LYS A 151 -16.14 2.51 6.07
CA LYS A 151 -15.04 1.87 6.80
C LYS A 151 -15.29 0.38 7.04
N LEU A 152 -16.50 0.01 7.47
CA LEU A 152 -16.89 -1.38 7.68
C LEU A 152 -16.83 -2.19 6.37
N SER A 153 -17.36 -1.64 5.28
CA SER A 153 -17.35 -2.30 3.96
C SER A 153 -15.93 -2.55 3.44
N ARG A 154 -15.00 -1.64 3.73
CA ARG A 154 -13.61 -1.69 3.28
C ARG A 154 -12.73 -2.63 4.11
N ARG A 155 -13.19 -3.09 5.29
CA ARG A 155 -12.47 -4.08 6.11
C ARG A 155 -12.17 -5.39 5.37
N LYS A 156 -12.99 -5.74 4.37
CA LYS A 156 -12.79 -6.94 3.54
C LYS A 156 -11.40 -6.98 2.87
N HIS A 157 -10.80 -5.83 2.58
CA HIS A 157 -9.47 -5.70 1.96
C HIS A 157 -8.30 -6.03 2.91
N PHE A 158 -8.59 -6.19 4.21
CA PHE A 158 -7.62 -6.57 5.23
C PHE A 158 -7.92 -7.96 5.81
N THR A 159 -8.77 -8.75 5.15
CA THR A 159 -9.02 -10.14 5.54
C THR A 159 -7.95 -11.06 4.99
N THR A 160 -7.76 -12.24 5.60
CA THR A 160 -6.79 -13.24 5.13
C THR A 160 -7.00 -13.68 3.67
N ASN A 161 -8.23 -13.57 3.16
CA ASN A 161 -8.58 -13.89 1.77
C ASN A 161 -8.42 -12.69 0.82
N ALA A 162 -8.17 -11.49 1.33
CA ALA A 162 -7.98 -10.31 0.51
C ALA A 162 -6.72 -10.47 -0.36
N PRO A 163 -6.72 -10.03 -1.63
CA PRO A 163 -5.60 -10.21 -2.54
C PRO A 163 -4.26 -9.74 -1.99
N LEU A 164 -4.24 -8.64 -1.23
CA LEU A 164 -3.03 -8.09 -0.62
C LEU A 164 -2.39 -9.04 0.41
N ILE A 165 -3.23 -9.74 1.19
CA ILE A 165 -2.77 -10.60 2.29
C ILE A 165 -2.56 -12.03 1.79
N SER A 166 -3.50 -12.55 1.00
CA SER A 166 -3.45 -13.93 0.48
C SER A 166 -2.26 -14.16 -0.45
N ASN A 167 -1.85 -13.14 -1.22
CA ASN A 167 -0.66 -13.19 -2.06
C ASN A 167 0.63 -12.74 -1.34
N GLY A 168 0.57 -12.43 -0.04
CA GLY A 168 1.75 -12.05 0.75
C GLY A 168 2.39 -10.73 0.35
N LEU A 169 1.63 -9.79 -0.21
CA LEU A 169 2.10 -8.44 -0.52
C LEU A 169 2.15 -7.56 0.73
N LEU A 170 1.20 -7.79 1.65
CA LEU A 170 1.08 -7.13 2.94
C LEU A 170 0.77 -8.15 4.03
N TYR A 171 1.24 -7.87 5.24
CA TYR A 171 0.95 -8.62 6.45
C TYR A 171 0.39 -7.70 7.52
N LEU A 172 -0.50 -8.23 8.36
CA LEU A 172 -1.02 -7.52 9.54
C LEU A 172 -0.30 -7.98 10.79
N SER A 173 0.10 -7.05 11.66
CA SER A 173 0.55 -7.42 13.00
C SER A 173 -0.65 -7.94 13.81
N SER A 174 -0.44 -9.04 14.54
CA SER A 174 -1.50 -9.70 15.33
C SER A 174 -1.56 -9.24 16.79
N GLU A 175 -0.95 -8.10 17.13
CA GLU A 175 -0.67 -7.73 18.52
C GLU A 175 -1.78 -6.89 19.19
N SER A 176 -2.82 -6.47 18.46
CA SER A 176 -3.80 -5.48 18.95
C SER A 176 -5.21 -5.66 18.39
N THR A 177 -6.09 -4.68 18.66
CA THR A 177 -7.39 -4.57 17.98
C THR A 177 -7.20 -4.42 16.47
N PHE A 178 -8.18 -4.88 15.68
CA PHE A 178 -8.11 -4.88 14.21
C PHE A 178 -7.74 -3.53 13.59
N LEU A 179 -8.27 -2.42 14.15
CA LEU A 179 -7.98 -1.08 13.63
C LEU A 179 -6.55 -0.61 13.98
N SER A 180 -6.02 -1.06 15.11
CA SER A 180 -4.65 -0.78 15.55
C SER A 180 -3.61 -1.71 14.91
N GLN A 181 -4.03 -2.71 14.12
CA GLN A 181 -3.07 -3.60 13.47
C GLN A 181 -2.23 -2.82 12.47
N HIS A 182 -0.92 -3.04 12.51
CA HIS A 182 0.03 -2.43 11.60
C HIS A 182 0.10 -3.20 10.29
N LEU A 183 0.16 -2.46 9.19
CA LEU A 183 0.37 -2.94 7.84
C LEU A 183 1.88 -3.02 7.57
N ILE A 184 2.34 -4.22 7.27
CA ILE A 184 3.75 -4.50 7.00
C ILE A 184 3.85 -4.92 5.53
N ILE A 185 4.45 -4.05 4.71
CA ILE A 185 4.69 -4.34 3.30
C ILE A 185 5.79 -5.39 3.16
N ASN A 186 5.60 -6.33 2.23
CA ASN A 186 6.63 -7.32 1.93
C ASN A 186 7.87 -6.61 1.36
N PRO A 187 9.08 -6.83 1.93
CA PRO A 187 10.30 -6.19 1.44
C PRO A 187 10.58 -6.43 -0.05
N GLN A 188 10.13 -7.55 -0.61
CA GLN A 188 10.27 -7.82 -2.05
C GLN A 188 9.42 -6.87 -2.90
N VAL A 189 8.22 -6.51 -2.42
CA VAL A 189 7.35 -5.54 -3.10
C VAL A 189 7.96 -4.14 -3.04
N VAL A 190 8.53 -3.76 -1.89
CA VAL A 190 9.28 -2.49 -1.76
C VAL A 190 10.44 -2.45 -2.75
N ARG A 191 11.27 -3.49 -2.80
CA ARG A 191 12.41 -3.58 -3.71
C ARG A 191 11.99 -3.50 -5.16
N LEU A 192 10.96 -4.26 -5.53
CA LEU A 192 10.40 -4.29 -6.88
C LEU A 192 9.93 -2.89 -7.29
N LEU A 193 9.11 -2.24 -6.46
CA LEU A 193 8.51 -0.95 -6.77
C LEU A 193 9.49 0.24 -6.70
N LEU A 194 10.52 0.16 -5.86
CA LEU A 194 11.56 1.19 -5.73
C LEU A 194 12.82 0.90 -6.58
N ASN A 195 12.75 -0.10 -7.46
CA ASN A 195 13.86 -0.51 -8.35
C ASN A 195 15.20 -0.73 -7.60
N GLN A 196 15.13 -1.29 -6.39
CA GLN A 196 16.33 -1.55 -5.59
C GLN A 196 16.93 -2.90 -5.99
N PRO A 197 18.21 -2.97 -6.39
CA PRO A 197 18.85 -4.23 -6.76
C PRO A 197 18.89 -5.18 -5.56
N GLY A 198 18.44 -6.42 -5.76
CA GLY A 198 18.55 -7.46 -4.76
C GLY A 198 19.99 -7.92 -4.60
N LEU A 199 20.49 -7.97 -3.36
CA LEU A 199 21.58 -8.89 -3.01
C LEU A 199 20.98 -10.31 -3.03
N ASP A 200 21.16 -11.00 -4.16
CA ASP A 200 21.21 -12.46 -4.20
C ASP A 200 22.45 -12.96 -3.43
#